data_AF-A0A0F9JTY4-F1
#
_entry.id   AF-A0A0F9JTY4-F1
#
_cell.length_a   1.000
_cell.length_b   1.000
_cell.length_c   1.000
_cell.angle_alpha   90.00
_cell.angle_beta   90.00
_cell.angle_gamma   90.00
#
_symmetry.space_group_name_H-M   'P 1'
#
loop_
_entity.id
_entity.type
_entity.pdbx_description
1 polymer ?
#
loop_
_entity_poly.entity_id
_entity_poly.type
_entity_poly.pdbx_seq_one_letter_code
_entity_poly.pdbx_strand_id
1 'polypeptide(L)'
;SGAVELWHGGAAIDPEVYKATRQVFEEPFGGKIVRMAEMFNAFAKKAALSFSLFHHWALTESAQGALARLWNPLRGMVLVERGLRGGIPLGFGVRVTTPHREGLRLMENADFIRDVTMHGVNIDPVPDVMVGHVRRALAEAEVKVRRHPVLGKIPGLEFLVRSARRFNAGWDTLLWERYYTGLKAMTYYELVKEQMSGMPDDATPADIRGVKEKVAMLVNDMFGGQEWEGHFWLTPKGRQVMHWMILAPDWTLSNLRVAAKTILPGTDLKTRKLLARYWRNMLLSFFGFIATAGFALTRKWPWENEPEHKMDIDITPIMVRLPWTSEADKKNGRRWYIRPGKQFREVTRYLSSPVDIIGPKMSPLMHIFVEQITGHQAGQWGWEMPWVRDELRWYQDIGTRIVSIMEKFQPFAFRGNNFAFTFPMSRGMSWYKAQKAYEDIIRAQVDPSLFKRLMPGRDAERLREEIDDAARLNGLEPDDLYKQANTKVRTQYYGEMYRALEGQKMGEVERIAEILSELGATRATVRSSGERRGVPPEQIREAELRMPAGAPSRGRRRPRAARRPARR
;
A
#
# COMPACT_ATOMS: atom_id res chain seq x y z
N SER A 1 -38.64 -42.35 -35.09
CA SER A 1 -37.92 -41.19 -35.66
C SER A 1 -36.78 -40.83 -34.73
N GLY A 2 -35.64 -41.52 -34.87
CA GLY A 2 -34.45 -41.31 -34.05
C GLY A 2 -33.43 -40.45 -34.80
N ALA A 3 -33.52 -39.13 -34.64
CA ALA A 3 -32.44 -38.23 -34.99
C ALA A 3 -31.86 -37.70 -33.68
N VAL A 4 -30.63 -38.11 -33.37
CA VAL A 4 -29.80 -37.48 -32.34
C VAL A 4 -29.32 -36.16 -32.93
N GLU A 5 -29.84 -35.07 -32.38
CA GLU A 5 -29.33 -33.73 -32.64
C GLU A 5 -27.96 -33.60 -31.97
N LEU A 6 -26.88 -33.70 -32.77
CA LEU A 6 -25.52 -33.75 -32.23
C LEU A 6 -24.98 -32.40 -31.76
N TRP A 7 -25.52 -31.25 -32.22
CA TRP A 7 -25.15 -29.93 -31.67
C TRP A 7 -25.90 -28.71 -32.25
N HIS A 8 -26.20 -27.75 -31.38
CA HIS A 8 -26.59 -26.38 -31.75
C HIS A 8 -25.40 -25.41 -31.53
N GLY A 9 -24.60 -25.21 -32.58
CA GLY A 9 -23.83 -23.99 -32.86
C GLY A 9 -22.62 -23.59 -32.00
N GLY A 10 -21.46 -24.26 -32.07
CA GLY A 10 -20.25 -23.66 -31.49
C GLY A 10 -18.87 -24.20 -31.92
N ALA A 11 -18.36 -23.88 -33.11
CA ALA A 11 -17.11 -24.41 -33.71
C ALA A 11 -16.10 -25.18 -32.81
N ALA A 12 -15.73 -26.39 -33.21
CA ALA A 12 -14.56 -27.07 -32.66
C ALA A 12 -13.29 -26.33 -33.09
N ILE A 13 -12.52 -25.83 -32.12
CA ILE A 13 -11.25 -25.12 -32.33
C ILE A 13 -10.12 -26.08 -31.97
N ASP A 14 -9.09 -26.13 -32.82
CA ASP A 14 -7.85 -26.86 -32.52
C ASP A 14 -7.28 -26.45 -31.15
N PRO A 15 -6.80 -27.38 -30.29
CA PRO A 15 -6.32 -27.04 -28.95
C PRO A 15 -5.20 -25.99 -28.90
N GLU A 16 -4.34 -25.90 -29.91
CA GLU A 16 -3.29 -24.88 -29.99
C GLU A 16 -3.86 -23.53 -30.39
N VAL A 17 -4.79 -23.51 -31.34
CA VAL A 17 -5.54 -22.31 -31.71
C VAL A 17 -6.40 -21.83 -30.55
N TYR A 18 -6.99 -22.73 -29.75
CA TYR A 18 -7.74 -22.38 -28.56
C TYR A 18 -6.83 -21.73 -27.50
N LYS A 19 -5.61 -22.23 -27.29
CA LYS A 19 -4.64 -21.58 -26.38
C LYS A 19 -4.34 -20.13 -26.78
N ALA A 20 -4.29 -19.84 -28.08
CA ALA A 20 -4.08 -18.49 -28.61
C ALA A 20 -5.35 -17.62 -28.57
N THR A 21 -6.53 -18.22 -28.79
CA THR A 21 -7.81 -17.49 -28.94
C THR A 21 -8.67 -17.48 -27.68
N ARG A 22 -8.29 -18.19 -26.61
CA ARG A 22 -8.99 -18.25 -25.32
C ARG A 22 -9.25 -16.87 -24.72
N GLN A 23 -8.44 -15.86 -25.04
CA GLN A 23 -8.68 -14.51 -24.55
C GLN A 23 -10.00 -13.91 -25.06
N VAL A 24 -10.39 -14.31 -26.28
CA VAL A 24 -11.60 -13.84 -26.97
C VAL A 24 -12.79 -14.73 -26.63
N PHE A 25 -12.58 -16.05 -26.61
CA PHE A 25 -13.69 -17.02 -26.50
C PHE A 25 -13.96 -17.52 -25.08
N GLU A 26 -13.03 -17.39 -24.14
CA GLU A 26 -13.25 -17.90 -22.78
C GLU A 26 -14.17 -16.95 -22.00
N GLU A 27 -15.27 -17.47 -21.48
CA GLU A 27 -16.12 -16.71 -20.57
C GLU A 27 -15.53 -16.68 -19.15
N PRO A 28 -15.72 -15.58 -18.40
CA PRO A 28 -15.44 -15.56 -16.96
C PRO A 28 -16.18 -16.69 -16.23
N PHE A 29 -15.67 -17.11 -15.07
CA PHE A 29 -16.38 -18.01 -14.16
C PHE A 29 -17.80 -17.51 -13.91
N GLY A 30 -18.79 -18.36 -14.18
CA GLY A 30 -20.20 -18.09 -13.97
C GLY A 30 -20.74 -18.70 -12.67
N GLY A 31 -22.04 -18.50 -12.43
CA GLY A 31 -22.76 -19.09 -11.29
C GLY A 31 -23.14 -18.09 -10.20
N LYS A 32 -24.12 -18.46 -9.37
CA LYS A 32 -24.68 -17.55 -8.35
C LYS A 32 -23.65 -17.18 -7.27
N ILE A 33 -22.87 -18.15 -6.79
CA ILE A 33 -21.85 -17.95 -5.74
C ILE A 33 -20.73 -17.05 -6.26
N VAL A 34 -20.23 -17.32 -7.46
CA VAL A 34 -19.17 -16.54 -8.10
C VAL A 34 -19.60 -15.08 -8.27
N ARG A 35 -20.78 -14.83 -8.84
CA ARG A 35 -21.33 -13.47 -8.99
C ARG A 35 -21.53 -12.76 -7.65
N MET A 36 -21.91 -13.49 -6.61
CA MET A 36 -22.06 -12.92 -5.27
C MET A 36 -20.70 -12.52 -4.69
N ALA A 37 -19.68 -13.37 -4.79
CA ALA A 37 -18.32 -13.07 -4.34
C ALA A 37 -17.72 -11.89 -5.12
N GLU A 38 -17.95 -11.82 -6.43
CA GLU A 38 -17.58 -10.69 -7.27
C GLU A 38 -18.23 -9.39 -6.87
N MET A 39 -19.55 -9.41 -6.70
CA MET A 39 -20.31 -8.23 -6.30
C MET A 39 -19.85 -7.73 -4.93
N PHE A 40 -19.68 -8.65 -3.97
CA PHE A 40 -19.15 -8.35 -2.65
C PHE A 40 -17.77 -7.70 -2.74
N ASN A 41 -16.84 -8.32 -3.46
CA ASN A 41 -15.48 -7.84 -3.60
C ASN A 41 -15.43 -6.49 -4.35
N ALA A 42 -16.16 -6.34 -5.46
CA ALA A 42 -16.25 -5.09 -6.21
C ALA A 42 -16.82 -3.97 -5.36
N PHE A 43 -17.87 -4.24 -4.59
CA PHE A 43 -18.46 -3.26 -3.67
C PHE A 43 -17.48 -2.90 -2.55
N ALA A 44 -16.80 -3.88 -1.93
CA ALA A 44 -15.80 -3.64 -0.88
C ALA A 44 -14.63 -2.80 -1.40
N LYS A 45 -14.09 -3.13 -2.58
CA LYS A 45 -13.01 -2.37 -3.23
C LYS A 45 -13.45 -0.96 -3.51
N LYS A 46 -14.61 -0.79 -4.14
CA LYS A 46 -15.13 0.53 -4.43
C LYS A 46 -15.37 1.30 -3.15
N ALA A 47 -15.99 0.72 -2.14
CA ALA A 47 -16.26 1.40 -0.87
C ALA A 47 -14.95 1.86 -0.22
N ALA A 48 -13.94 0.98 -0.14
CA ALA A 48 -12.60 1.30 0.35
C ALA A 48 -11.98 2.50 -0.40
N LEU A 49 -12.18 2.58 -1.71
CA LEU A 49 -11.62 3.60 -2.60
C LEU A 49 -12.48 4.86 -2.77
N SER A 50 -13.77 4.78 -2.42
CA SER A 50 -14.74 5.88 -2.56
C SER A 50 -14.48 6.94 -1.52
N PHE A 51 -14.93 8.17 -1.80
CA PHE A 51 -14.78 9.33 -0.92
C PHE A 51 -13.32 9.71 -0.61
N SER A 52 -12.35 9.03 -1.19
CA SER A 52 -10.95 9.34 -1.02
C SER A 52 -10.43 10.15 -2.19
N LEU A 53 -9.79 11.28 -1.86
CA LEU A 53 -8.96 12.06 -2.77
C LEU A 53 -7.66 11.31 -3.15
N PHE A 54 -7.48 10.08 -2.67
CA PHE A 54 -6.37 9.20 -3.00
C PHE A 54 -6.13 9.06 -4.51
N HIS A 55 -7.18 8.80 -5.30
CA HIS A 55 -7.04 8.69 -6.76
C HIS A 55 -6.67 10.02 -7.40
N HIS A 56 -7.32 11.11 -6.96
CA HIS A 56 -7.02 12.44 -7.46
C HIS A 56 -5.54 12.76 -7.26
N TRP A 57 -5.02 12.49 -6.05
CA TRP A 57 -3.62 12.68 -5.74
C TRP A 57 -2.72 11.76 -6.55
N ALA A 58 -2.98 10.45 -6.61
CA ALA A 58 -2.17 9.51 -7.39
C ALA A 58 -2.07 9.90 -8.88
N LEU A 59 -3.17 10.36 -9.48
CA LEU A 59 -3.17 10.87 -10.86
C LEU A 59 -2.38 12.19 -10.98
N THR A 60 -2.47 13.05 -9.97
CA THR A 60 -1.64 14.26 -9.88
C THR A 60 -0.16 13.89 -9.84
N GLU A 61 0.22 12.87 -9.07
CA GLU A 61 1.60 12.38 -8.95
C GLU A 61 2.13 11.93 -10.32
N SER A 62 1.34 11.16 -11.06
CA SER A 62 1.71 10.69 -12.40
C SER A 62 1.86 11.85 -13.40
N ALA A 63 0.91 12.80 -13.39
CA ALA A 63 1.01 14.00 -14.22
C ALA A 63 2.24 14.85 -13.84
N GLN A 64 2.53 14.97 -12.55
CA GLN A 64 3.68 15.70 -12.03
C GLN A 64 5.01 15.05 -12.46
N GLY A 65 5.11 13.73 -12.38
CA GLY A 65 6.26 13.00 -12.92
C GLY A 65 6.45 13.27 -14.41
N ALA A 66 5.38 13.15 -15.20
CA ALA A 66 5.47 13.23 -16.66
C ALA A 66 5.73 14.66 -17.17
N LEU A 67 5.03 15.64 -16.60
CA LEU A 67 4.97 17.00 -17.14
C LEU A 67 5.99 17.95 -16.51
N ALA A 68 6.47 17.74 -15.28
CA ALA A 68 7.34 18.73 -14.64
C ALA A 68 8.57 19.10 -15.47
N ARG A 69 8.96 20.38 -15.40
CA ARG A 69 10.12 20.96 -16.08
C ARG A 69 10.96 21.75 -15.08
N LEU A 70 12.22 22.03 -15.41
CA LEU A 70 13.09 22.82 -14.53
C LEU A 70 12.53 24.23 -14.26
N TRP A 71 11.94 24.87 -15.27
CA TRP A 71 11.38 26.23 -15.17
C TRP A 71 9.93 26.27 -14.65
N ASN A 72 9.21 25.14 -14.71
CA ASN A 72 7.90 24.96 -14.08
C ASN A 72 7.89 23.62 -13.34
N PRO A 73 8.45 23.57 -12.13
CA PRO A 73 8.57 22.34 -11.35
C PRO A 73 7.22 21.87 -10.80
N LEU A 74 6.11 22.59 -11.02
CA LEU A 74 4.76 22.20 -10.62
C LEU A 74 3.84 21.96 -11.82
N ARG A 75 4.41 21.76 -13.02
CA ARG A 75 3.65 21.67 -14.28
C ARG A 75 2.57 20.58 -14.29
N GLY A 76 2.71 19.51 -13.51
CA GLY A 76 1.64 18.48 -13.41
C GLY A 76 0.44 18.90 -12.56
N MET A 77 0.58 19.97 -11.77
CA MET A 77 -0.50 20.57 -10.98
C MET A 77 -1.00 21.85 -11.62
N VAL A 78 -0.08 22.72 -12.06
CA VAL A 78 -0.34 24.06 -12.56
C VAL A 78 0.46 24.33 -13.82
N LEU A 79 -0.23 24.60 -14.91
CA LEU A 79 0.38 25.07 -16.15
C LEU A 79 0.47 26.59 -16.13
N VAL A 80 1.67 27.12 -16.32
CA VAL A 80 1.98 28.56 -16.38
C VAL A 80 2.70 28.83 -17.69
N GLU A 81 1.96 29.16 -18.74
CA GLU A 81 2.49 29.19 -20.12
C GLU A 81 1.92 30.31 -20.97
N ARG A 82 2.71 30.71 -21.96
CA ARG A 82 2.24 31.54 -23.07
C ARG A 82 1.48 30.69 -24.09
N GLY A 83 0.41 31.25 -24.65
CA GLY A 83 -0.36 30.59 -25.72
C GLY A 83 -1.36 29.53 -25.25
N LEU A 84 -1.59 29.40 -23.94
CA LEU A 84 -2.69 28.58 -23.42
C LEU A 84 -4.03 29.15 -23.88
N ARG A 85 -4.93 28.27 -24.36
CA ARG A 85 -6.27 28.67 -24.83
C ARG A 85 -7.17 29.07 -23.67
N GLY A 86 -6.99 28.49 -22.49
CA GLY A 86 -7.73 28.82 -21.28
C GLY A 86 -6.88 29.35 -20.13
N GLY A 87 -7.53 29.57 -18.99
CA GLY A 87 -6.88 29.97 -17.74
C GLY A 87 -6.98 31.46 -17.43
N ILE A 88 -6.50 31.81 -16.23
CA ILE A 88 -6.48 33.17 -15.71
C ILE A 88 -5.27 33.89 -16.34
N PRO A 89 -5.45 35.02 -17.05
CA PRO A 89 -4.33 35.78 -17.59
C PRO A 89 -3.52 36.42 -16.46
N LEU A 90 -2.19 36.29 -16.51
CA LEU A 90 -1.26 36.92 -15.57
C LEU A 90 -0.48 38.10 -16.19
N GLY A 91 -0.82 38.52 -17.42
CA GLY A 91 -0.08 39.52 -18.19
C GLY A 91 1.01 38.91 -19.08
N PHE A 92 1.57 39.72 -19.99
CA PHE A 92 2.62 39.32 -20.95
C PHE A 92 2.33 38.03 -21.76
N GLY A 93 1.05 37.78 -22.04
CA GLY A 93 0.58 36.59 -22.74
C GLY A 93 0.62 35.29 -21.93
N VAL A 94 1.01 35.34 -20.64
CA VAL A 94 1.06 34.17 -19.75
C VAL A 94 -0.32 33.94 -19.15
N ARG A 95 -0.75 32.67 -19.13
CA ARG A 95 -1.99 32.25 -18.44
C ARG A 95 -1.69 31.13 -17.47
N VAL A 96 -2.54 31.01 -16.46
CA VAL A 96 -2.50 29.94 -15.46
C VAL A 96 -3.74 29.07 -15.55
N THR A 97 -3.51 27.78 -15.67
CA THR A 97 -4.54 26.75 -15.80
C THR A 97 -4.03 25.45 -15.17
N THR A 98 -4.80 24.38 -15.27
CA THR A 98 -4.42 23.05 -14.75
C THR A 98 -4.33 22.06 -15.92
N PRO A 99 -3.41 21.09 -15.91
CA PRO A 99 -3.24 20.16 -17.03
C PRO A 99 -4.51 19.44 -17.44
N HIS A 100 -5.34 19.01 -16.48
CA HIS A 100 -6.59 18.31 -16.81
C HIS A 100 -7.56 19.16 -17.62
N ARG A 101 -7.64 20.48 -17.35
CA ARG A 101 -8.52 21.39 -18.09
C ARG A 101 -8.05 21.60 -19.52
N GLU A 102 -6.74 21.75 -19.74
CA GLU A 102 -6.21 21.86 -21.09
C GLU A 102 -6.35 20.55 -21.85
N GLY A 103 -6.12 19.41 -21.20
CA GLY A 103 -6.35 18.11 -21.81
C GLY A 103 -7.80 17.89 -22.24
N LEU A 104 -8.77 18.31 -21.43
CA LEU A 104 -10.19 18.26 -21.84
C LEU A 104 -10.48 19.15 -23.05
N ARG A 105 -9.81 20.31 -23.19
CA ARG A 105 -9.94 21.14 -24.40
C ARG A 105 -9.30 20.50 -25.63
N LEU A 106 -8.20 19.76 -25.46
CA LEU A 106 -7.63 18.97 -26.55
C LEU A 106 -8.62 17.90 -27.03
N MET A 107 -9.37 17.31 -26.08
CA MET A 107 -10.43 16.34 -26.38
C MET A 107 -11.67 16.96 -27.05
N GLU A 108 -11.74 18.28 -27.25
CA GLU A 108 -12.78 18.90 -28.09
C GLU A 108 -12.46 18.78 -29.60
N ASN A 109 -11.21 18.44 -29.95
CA ASN A 109 -10.77 18.26 -31.34
C ASN A 109 -10.92 16.80 -31.78
N ALA A 110 -11.75 16.56 -32.80
CA ALA A 110 -12.01 15.22 -33.36
C ALA A 110 -10.74 14.52 -33.89
N ASP A 111 -9.81 15.26 -34.50
CA ASP A 111 -8.55 14.69 -34.99
C ASP A 111 -7.65 14.24 -33.83
N PHE A 112 -7.63 15.00 -32.74
CA PHE A 112 -6.87 14.63 -31.55
C PHE A 112 -7.50 13.41 -30.85
N ILE A 113 -8.83 13.35 -30.72
CA ILE A 113 -9.51 12.16 -30.21
C ILE A 113 -9.15 10.94 -31.05
N ARG A 114 -9.24 11.06 -32.38
CA ARG A 114 -8.87 9.99 -33.31
C ARG A 114 -7.41 9.58 -33.11
N ASP A 115 -6.49 10.54 -32.98
CA ASP A 115 -5.08 10.27 -32.74
C ASP A 115 -4.85 9.50 -31.44
N VAL A 116 -5.42 9.98 -30.33
CA VAL A 116 -5.33 9.36 -29.00
C VAL A 116 -5.86 7.93 -29.01
N THR A 117 -7.04 7.72 -29.61
CA THR A 117 -7.68 6.39 -29.69
C THR A 117 -6.92 5.45 -30.62
N MET A 118 -6.52 5.91 -31.81
CA MET A 118 -5.84 5.06 -32.80
C MET A 118 -4.46 4.58 -32.34
N HIS A 119 -3.78 5.32 -31.47
CA HIS A 119 -2.48 4.93 -30.91
C HIS A 119 -2.59 4.22 -29.56
N GLY A 120 -3.81 3.94 -29.07
CA GLY A 120 -4.04 3.07 -27.91
C GLY A 120 -4.01 3.75 -26.55
N VAL A 121 -4.19 5.07 -26.46
CA VAL A 121 -4.37 5.72 -25.14
C VAL A 121 -5.72 5.34 -24.58
N ASN A 122 -5.75 4.72 -23.40
CA ASN A 122 -6.99 4.35 -22.75
C ASN A 122 -7.55 5.53 -21.94
N ILE A 123 -8.43 6.31 -22.57
CA ILE A 123 -9.10 7.47 -21.98
C ILE A 123 -10.30 7.12 -21.11
N ASP A 124 -10.79 5.88 -21.21
CA ASP A 124 -11.89 5.37 -20.39
C ASP A 124 -11.44 5.11 -18.95
N PRO A 125 -12.36 5.15 -17.98
CA PRO A 125 -12.06 4.77 -16.60
C PRO A 125 -11.46 3.36 -16.55
N VAL A 126 -10.41 3.20 -15.76
CA VAL A 126 -9.69 1.93 -15.62
C VAL A 126 -10.67 0.80 -15.23
N PRO A 127 -10.59 -0.40 -15.85
CA PRO A 127 -11.53 -1.52 -15.59
C PRO A 127 -11.67 -1.86 -14.10
N ASP A 128 -10.59 -1.72 -13.33
CA ASP A 128 -10.52 -1.92 -11.88
C ASP A 128 -11.52 -1.11 -11.05
N VAL A 129 -11.92 0.06 -11.54
CA VAL A 129 -12.75 1.00 -10.78
C VAL A 129 -14.20 0.53 -10.72
N MET A 130 -14.59 -0.43 -11.58
CA MET A 130 -15.91 -1.08 -11.59
C MET A 130 -17.07 -0.08 -11.54
N VAL A 131 -16.88 1.12 -12.13
CA VAL A 131 -17.81 2.27 -12.03
C VAL A 131 -19.23 1.85 -12.40
N GLY A 132 -19.39 1.11 -13.50
CA GLY A 132 -20.68 0.61 -13.97
C GLY A 132 -21.33 -0.39 -13.01
N HIS A 133 -20.57 -1.33 -12.44
CA HIS A 133 -21.09 -2.32 -11.49
C HIS A 133 -21.58 -1.66 -10.21
N VAL A 134 -20.82 -0.69 -9.70
CA VAL A 134 -21.18 0.03 -8.47
C VAL A 134 -22.38 0.94 -8.71
N ARG A 135 -22.39 1.70 -9.81
CA ARG A 135 -23.54 2.55 -10.18
C ARG A 135 -24.81 1.70 -10.27
N ARG A 136 -24.75 0.52 -10.89
CA ARG A 136 -25.86 -0.45 -10.93
C ARG A 136 -26.23 -0.97 -9.54
N ALA A 137 -25.25 -1.43 -8.75
CA ALA A 137 -25.50 -1.95 -7.41
C ALA A 137 -26.13 -0.92 -6.46
N LEU A 138 -25.68 0.34 -6.50
CA LEU A 138 -26.28 1.43 -5.72
C LEU A 138 -27.71 1.77 -6.20
N ALA A 139 -27.96 1.71 -7.51
CA ALA A 139 -29.31 1.89 -8.05
C ALA A 139 -30.24 0.73 -7.63
N GLU A 140 -29.77 -0.51 -7.70
CA GLU A 140 -30.52 -1.67 -7.22
C GLU A 140 -30.76 -1.62 -5.71
N ALA A 141 -29.76 -1.20 -4.93
CA ALA A 141 -29.89 -1.00 -3.49
C ALA A 141 -30.94 0.07 -3.17
N GLU A 142 -30.96 1.20 -3.89
CA GLU A 142 -31.99 2.23 -3.75
C GLU A 142 -33.38 1.64 -4.02
N VAL A 143 -33.55 0.89 -5.11
CA VAL A 143 -34.83 0.24 -5.45
C VAL A 143 -35.24 -0.79 -4.41
N LYS A 144 -34.30 -1.62 -3.92
CA LYS A 144 -34.55 -2.64 -2.90
C LYS A 144 -34.94 -2.01 -1.57
N VAL A 145 -34.19 -1.02 -1.09
CA VAL A 145 -34.51 -0.30 0.15
C VAL A 145 -35.90 0.32 0.05
N ARG A 146 -36.21 1.01 -1.05
CA ARG A 146 -37.52 1.64 -1.27
C ARG A 146 -38.69 0.64 -1.31
N ARG A 147 -38.48 -0.57 -1.85
CA ARG A 147 -39.53 -1.59 -2.01
C ARG A 147 -39.63 -2.57 -0.83
N HIS A 148 -38.63 -2.63 0.04
CA HIS A 148 -38.58 -3.64 1.09
C HIS A 148 -39.48 -3.24 2.28
N PRO A 149 -40.37 -4.13 2.78
CA PRO A 149 -41.39 -3.79 3.77
C PRO A 149 -40.82 -3.33 5.13
N VAL A 150 -39.62 -3.80 5.49
CA VAL A 150 -38.88 -3.37 6.70
C VAL A 150 -37.92 -2.22 6.42
N LEU A 151 -36.95 -2.39 5.50
CA LEU A 151 -35.91 -1.38 5.23
C LEU A 151 -36.48 -0.04 4.72
N GLY A 152 -37.56 -0.06 3.94
CA GLY A 152 -38.20 1.16 3.44
C GLY A 152 -38.89 1.99 4.53
N LYS A 153 -39.16 1.38 5.69
CA LYS A 153 -39.72 2.08 6.87
C LYS A 153 -38.66 2.72 7.76
N ILE A 154 -37.36 2.43 7.54
CA ILE A 154 -36.28 3.01 8.33
C ILE A 154 -36.12 4.48 7.91
N PRO A 155 -36.42 5.46 8.80
CA PRO A 155 -36.35 6.88 8.45
C PRO A 155 -34.94 7.26 7.97
N GLY A 156 -34.87 7.93 6.82
CA GLY A 156 -33.61 8.44 6.27
C GLY A 156 -32.76 7.43 5.50
N LEU A 157 -33.03 6.11 5.56
CA LEU A 157 -32.21 5.12 4.85
C LEU A 157 -32.27 5.28 3.32
N GLU A 158 -33.47 5.50 2.76
CA GLU A 158 -33.61 5.80 1.33
C GLU A 158 -32.84 7.07 0.94
N PHE A 159 -32.97 8.13 1.75
CA PHE A 159 -32.26 9.38 1.53
C PHE A 159 -30.74 9.17 1.53
N LEU A 160 -30.21 8.38 2.48
CA LEU A 160 -28.79 8.03 2.56
C LEU A 160 -28.31 7.28 1.31
N VAL A 161 -29.01 6.22 0.89
CA VAL A 161 -28.62 5.42 -0.29
C VAL A 161 -28.68 6.25 -1.57
N ARG A 162 -29.74 7.04 -1.75
CA ARG A 162 -29.89 7.97 -2.88
C ARG A 162 -28.80 9.03 -2.90
N SER A 163 -28.44 9.59 -1.73
CA SER A 163 -27.37 10.59 -1.61
C SER A 163 -26.01 9.99 -1.91
N ALA A 164 -25.73 8.79 -1.40
CA ALA A 164 -24.52 8.03 -1.70
C ALA A 164 -24.40 7.75 -3.21
N ARG A 165 -25.49 7.36 -3.89
CA ARG A 165 -25.52 7.16 -5.34
C ARG A 165 -25.23 8.45 -6.10
N ARG A 166 -25.93 9.54 -5.78
CA ARG A 166 -25.74 10.85 -6.45
C ARG A 166 -24.32 11.37 -6.26
N PHE A 167 -23.81 11.32 -5.04
CA PHE A 167 -22.44 11.69 -4.73
C PHE A 167 -21.45 10.82 -5.52
N ASN A 168 -21.60 9.50 -5.48
CA ASN A 168 -20.69 8.59 -6.19
C ASN A 168 -20.71 8.86 -7.71
N ALA A 169 -21.88 9.08 -8.30
CA ALA A 169 -21.99 9.41 -9.72
C ALA A 169 -21.25 10.72 -10.07
N GLY A 170 -21.49 11.79 -9.30
CA GLY A 170 -20.81 13.08 -9.50
C GLY A 170 -19.31 13.01 -9.26
N TRP A 171 -18.88 12.27 -8.23
CA TRP A 171 -17.48 12.01 -7.94
C TRP A 171 -16.80 11.23 -9.07
N ASP A 172 -17.43 10.18 -9.57
CA ASP A 172 -16.90 9.37 -10.68
C ASP A 172 -16.78 10.18 -11.97
N THR A 173 -17.76 11.04 -12.28
CA THR A 173 -17.67 11.96 -13.43
C THR A 173 -16.53 12.98 -13.24
N LEU A 174 -16.40 13.58 -12.06
CA LEU A 174 -15.33 14.53 -11.79
C LEU A 174 -13.95 13.87 -11.91
N LEU A 175 -13.78 12.71 -11.30
CA LEU A 175 -12.50 12.02 -11.19
C LEU A 175 -12.10 11.32 -12.49
N TRP A 176 -12.99 10.52 -13.07
CA TRP A 176 -12.65 9.65 -14.20
C TRP A 176 -12.93 10.29 -15.54
N GLU A 177 -14.10 10.90 -15.73
CA GLU A 177 -14.50 11.46 -17.02
C GLU A 177 -13.83 12.83 -17.27
N ARG A 178 -13.53 13.59 -16.21
CA ARG A 178 -12.91 14.92 -16.33
C ARG A 178 -11.42 14.92 -15.98
N TYR A 179 -11.10 14.57 -14.73
CA TYR A 179 -9.74 14.74 -14.21
C TYR A 179 -8.76 13.75 -14.83
N TYR A 180 -9.05 12.45 -14.77
CA TYR A 180 -8.23 11.38 -15.36
C TYR A 180 -8.06 11.54 -16.88
N THR A 181 -9.17 11.65 -17.62
CA THR A 181 -9.15 11.83 -19.08
C THR A 181 -8.35 13.08 -19.48
N GLY A 182 -8.58 14.21 -18.80
CA GLY A 182 -7.84 15.43 -19.05
C GLY A 182 -6.33 15.28 -18.79
N LEU A 183 -5.93 14.68 -17.67
CA LEU A 183 -4.50 14.50 -17.37
C LEU A 183 -3.82 13.57 -18.38
N LYS A 184 -4.46 12.47 -18.77
CA LYS A 184 -3.94 11.57 -19.80
C LYS A 184 -3.79 12.25 -21.15
N ALA A 185 -4.84 12.95 -21.60
CA ALA A 185 -4.85 13.67 -22.86
C ALA A 185 -3.71 14.71 -22.93
N MET A 186 -3.56 15.53 -21.87
CA MET A 186 -2.49 16.53 -21.82
C MET A 186 -1.11 15.89 -21.78
N THR A 187 -0.94 14.80 -21.01
CA THR A 187 0.35 14.11 -20.91
C THR A 187 0.73 13.47 -22.24
N TYR A 188 -0.21 12.82 -22.92
CA TYR A 188 0.01 12.26 -24.25
C TYR A 188 0.43 13.35 -25.24
N TYR A 189 -0.33 14.44 -25.31
CA TYR A 189 -0.04 15.55 -26.20
C TYR A 189 1.37 16.11 -26.02
N GLU A 190 1.77 16.39 -24.76
CA GLU A 190 3.08 16.94 -24.46
C GLU A 190 4.23 15.97 -24.77
N LEU A 191 4.06 14.69 -24.43
CA LEU A 191 5.09 13.69 -24.70
C LEU A 191 5.22 13.42 -26.20
N VAL A 192 4.12 13.35 -26.95
CA VAL A 192 4.14 13.23 -28.41
C VAL A 192 4.81 14.44 -29.02
N LYS A 193 4.36 15.66 -28.69
CA LYS A 193 4.92 16.91 -29.21
C LYS A 193 6.43 16.98 -29.00
N GLU A 194 6.89 16.60 -27.82
CA GLU A 194 8.31 16.55 -27.50
C GLU A 194 9.06 15.50 -28.33
N GLN A 195 8.56 14.27 -28.41
CA GLN A 195 9.22 13.23 -29.19
C GLN A 195 9.27 13.57 -30.68
N MET A 196 8.19 14.15 -31.22
CA MET A 196 8.09 14.61 -32.59
C MET A 196 9.09 15.73 -32.90
N SER A 197 9.32 16.66 -31.96
CA SER A 197 10.29 17.76 -32.15
C SER A 197 11.74 17.32 -32.29
N GLY A 198 12.05 16.09 -31.86
CA GLY A 198 13.38 15.48 -32.01
C GLY A 198 13.42 14.38 -33.07
N MET A 199 12.39 14.26 -33.92
CA MET A 199 12.42 13.33 -35.05
C MET A 199 13.18 13.94 -36.24
N PRO A 200 13.86 13.12 -37.05
CA PRO A 200 14.42 13.54 -38.33
C PRO A 200 13.33 14.09 -39.27
N ASP A 201 13.70 15.01 -40.15
CA ASP A 201 12.77 15.60 -41.13
C ASP A 201 12.26 14.56 -42.16
N ASP A 202 13.00 13.46 -42.36
CA ASP A 202 12.66 12.33 -43.22
C ASP A 202 11.88 11.20 -42.51
N ALA A 203 11.39 11.44 -41.29
CA ALA A 203 10.61 10.47 -40.54
C ALA A 203 9.39 9.96 -41.32
N THR A 204 9.26 8.63 -41.43
CA THR A 204 8.15 8.02 -42.15
C THR A 204 6.86 8.07 -41.32
N PRO A 205 5.66 7.93 -41.95
CA PRO A 205 4.41 7.77 -41.21
C PRO A 205 4.42 6.59 -40.22
N ALA A 206 5.19 5.53 -40.52
CA ALA A 206 5.36 4.39 -39.63
C ALA A 206 6.19 4.75 -38.38
N ASP A 207 7.23 5.57 -38.53
CA ASP A 207 8.02 6.07 -37.40
C ASP A 207 7.19 6.95 -36.47
N ILE A 208 6.38 7.85 -37.06
CA ILE A 208 5.48 8.73 -36.32
C ILE A 208 4.47 7.90 -35.52
N ARG A 209 3.85 6.91 -36.17
CA ARG A 209 2.91 6.00 -35.51
C ARG A 209 3.59 5.24 -34.37
N GLY A 210 4.76 4.66 -34.60
CA GLY A 210 5.49 3.91 -33.59
C GLY A 210 5.91 4.75 -32.38
N VAL A 211 6.24 6.03 -32.58
CA VAL A 211 6.49 6.97 -31.47
C VAL A 211 5.20 7.22 -30.68
N LYS A 212 4.09 7.49 -31.36
CA LYS A 212 2.80 7.75 -30.71
C LYS A 212 2.27 6.54 -29.93
N GLU A 213 2.39 5.33 -30.47
CA GLU A 213 2.04 4.07 -29.77
C GLU A 213 2.89 3.87 -28.52
N LYS A 214 4.21 4.12 -28.60
CA LYS A 214 5.10 4.03 -27.42
C LYS A 214 4.74 5.06 -26.35
N VAL A 215 4.44 6.30 -26.76
CA VAL A 215 3.99 7.34 -25.83
C VAL A 215 2.65 6.98 -25.21
N ALA A 216 1.70 6.45 -25.98
CA ALA A 216 0.41 6.01 -25.48
C ALA A 216 0.54 4.89 -24.44
N MET A 217 1.37 3.88 -24.73
CA MET A 217 1.69 2.80 -23.79
C MET A 217 2.31 3.34 -22.51
N LEU A 218 3.23 4.31 -22.62
CA LEU A 218 3.85 4.95 -21.48
C LEU A 218 2.84 5.75 -20.64
N VAL A 219 1.91 6.47 -21.26
CA VAL A 219 0.83 7.19 -20.57
C VAL A 219 -0.10 6.21 -19.84
N ASN A 220 -0.44 5.08 -20.44
CA ASN A 220 -1.22 4.03 -19.79
C ASN A 220 -0.45 3.40 -18.61
N ASP A 221 0.86 3.20 -18.74
CA ASP A 221 1.70 2.75 -17.62
C ASP A 221 1.78 3.75 -16.47
N MET A 222 1.78 5.06 -16.77
CA MET A 222 1.85 6.10 -15.73
C MET A 222 0.54 6.23 -14.94
N PHE A 223 -0.60 6.21 -15.64
CA PHE A 223 -1.92 6.54 -15.05
C PHE A 223 -2.82 5.32 -14.82
N GLY A 224 -2.47 4.14 -15.31
CA GLY A 224 -3.35 2.98 -15.42
C GLY A 224 -4.05 2.87 -16.78
N GLY A 225 -4.96 1.92 -16.92
CA GLY A 225 -5.68 1.64 -18.17
C GLY A 225 -4.87 0.76 -19.11
N GLN A 226 -4.33 -0.33 -18.57
CA GLN A 226 -3.58 -1.32 -19.34
C GLN A 226 -4.50 -1.98 -20.36
N GLU A 227 -3.98 -2.21 -21.57
CA GLU A 227 -4.63 -3.08 -22.53
C GLU A 227 -4.43 -4.52 -22.07
N TRP A 228 -5.48 -5.13 -21.54
CA TRP A 228 -5.43 -6.47 -20.97
C TRP A 228 -5.56 -7.55 -22.05
N GLU A 229 -6.27 -7.21 -23.13
CA GLU A 229 -6.54 -8.04 -24.29
C GLU A 229 -5.26 -8.46 -25.00
N GLY A 230 -4.22 -7.62 -24.99
CA GLY A 230 -2.92 -7.92 -25.58
C GLY A 230 -2.04 -8.94 -24.82
N HIS A 231 -2.43 -9.38 -23.61
CA HIS A 231 -1.60 -10.29 -22.78
C HIS A 231 -2.07 -11.74 -22.85
N PHE A 232 -1.50 -12.56 -23.74
CA PHE A 232 -1.91 -13.96 -23.97
C PHE A 232 -2.07 -14.84 -22.71
N TRP A 233 -1.34 -14.54 -21.63
CA TRP A 233 -1.40 -15.25 -20.35
C TRP A 233 -2.62 -14.87 -19.51
N LEU A 234 -3.33 -13.83 -19.89
CA LEU A 234 -4.41 -13.23 -19.14
C LEU A 234 -5.76 -13.39 -19.83
N THR A 235 -6.33 -14.57 -19.64
CA THR A 235 -7.67 -14.89 -20.10
C THR A 235 -8.74 -14.17 -19.27
N PRO A 236 -10.00 -14.07 -19.72
CA PRO A 236 -11.10 -13.52 -18.93
C PRO A 236 -11.22 -14.14 -17.53
N LYS A 237 -11.03 -15.45 -17.38
CA LYS A 237 -10.96 -16.10 -16.06
C LYS A 237 -9.74 -15.67 -15.25
N GLY A 238 -8.57 -15.57 -15.89
CA GLY A 238 -7.36 -15.02 -15.26
C GLY A 238 -7.57 -13.60 -14.74
N ARG A 239 -8.21 -12.73 -15.53
CA ARG A 239 -8.60 -11.37 -15.13
C ARG A 239 -9.50 -11.39 -13.91
N GLN A 240 -10.54 -12.22 -13.94
CA GLN A 240 -11.49 -12.36 -12.84
C GLN A 240 -10.80 -12.80 -11.54
N VAL A 241 -9.92 -13.80 -11.60
CA VAL A 241 -9.12 -14.25 -10.46
C VAL A 241 -8.21 -13.13 -9.97
N MET A 242 -7.53 -12.39 -10.85
CA MET A 242 -6.72 -11.25 -10.41
C MET A 242 -7.55 -10.18 -9.72
N HIS A 243 -8.77 -9.88 -10.20
CA HIS A 243 -9.68 -8.99 -9.48
C HIS A 243 -10.12 -9.58 -8.14
N TRP A 244 -10.24 -10.89 -7.99
CA TRP A 244 -10.45 -11.51 -6.67
C TRP A 244 -9.24 -11.44 -5.78
N MET A 245 -8.03 -11.54 -6.32
CA MET A 245 -6.82 -11.63 -5.51
C MET A 245 -6.24 -10.27 -5.14
N ILE A 246 -6.29 -9.30 -6.06
CA ILE A 246 -5.60 -8.01 -5.98
C ILE A 246 -6.62 -6.88 -5.91
N LEU A 247 -6.40 -5.88 -5.06
CA LEU A 247 -7.24 -4.70 -4.88
C LEU A 247 -7.44 -3.94 -6.20
N ALA A 248 -6.32 -3.58 -6.85
CA ALA A 248 -6.29 -2.87 -8.12
C ALA A 248 -5.22 -3.51 -9.05
N PRO A 249 -5.55 -4.59 -9.77
CA PRO A 249 -4.59 -5.30 -10.61
C PRO A 249 -4.02 -4.44 -11.73
N ASP A 250 -4.81 -3.56 -12.35
CA ASP A 250 -4.37 -2.67 -13.44
C ASP A 250 -3.35 -1.65 -12.94
N TRP A 251 -3.66 -0.98 -11.83
CA TRP A 251 -2.75 -0.05 -11.18
C TRP A 251 -1.45 -0.75 -10.73
N THR A 252 -1.58 -1.96 -10.18
CA THR A 252 -0.45 -2.76 -9.72
C THR A 252 0.46 -3.15 -10.89
N LEU A 253 -0.13 -3.62 -11.99
CA LEU A 253 0.61 -3.97 -13.19
C LEU A 253 1.28 -2.75 -13.84
N SER A 254 0.58 -1.62 -13.87
CA SER A 254 1.11 -0.34 -14.35
C SER A 254 2.36 0.08 -13.57
N ASN A 255 2.30 0.07 -12.23
CA ASN A 255 3.47 0.38 -11.40
C ASN A 255 4.62 -0.61 -11.60
N LEU A 256 4.32 -1.90 -11.76
CA LEU A 256 5.33 -2.91 -12.08
C LEU A 256 5.96 -2.67 -13.45
N ARG A 257 5.19 -2.26 -14.47
CA ARG A 257 5.72 -1.93 -15.82
C ARG A 257 6.60 -0.70 -15.80
N VAL A 258 6.18 0.38 -15.13
CA VAL A 258 7.01 1.57 -14.96
C VAL A 258 8.32 1.19 -14.25
N ALA A 259 8.27 0.40 -13.18
CA ALA A 259 9.45 -0.09 -12.48
C ALA A 259 10.37 -0.94 -13.39
N ALA A 260 9.80 -1.96 -14.04
CA ALA A 260 10.50 -2.89 -14.91
C ALA A 260 11.16 -2.18 -16.09
N LYS A 261 10.45 -1.29 -16.79
CA LYS A 261 10.98 -0.51 -17.92
C LYS A 261 12.08 0.48 -17.51
N THR A 262 12.14 0.85 -16.23
CA THR A 262 13.19 1.72 -15.69
C THR A 262 14.48 0.95 -15.42
N ILE A 263 14.38 -0.33 -15.02
CA ILE A 263 15.51 -1.10 -14.46
C ILE A 263 16.03 -2.16 -15.43
N LEU A 264 15.15 -2.81 -16.20
CA LEU A 264 15.52 -3.99 -16.98
C LEU A 264 16.29 -3.66 -18.26
N PRO A 265 17.36 -4.42 -18.59
CA PRO A 265 18.08 -4.35 -19.86
C PRO A 265 17.17 -4.86 -21.00
N GLY A 266 16.60 -3.97 -21.83
CA GLY A 266 15.71 -4.34 -22.94
C GLY A 266 14.75 -3.24 -23.39
N THR A 267 14.53 -2.22 -22.57
CA THR A 267 13.72 -1.05 -22.95
C THR A 267 14.49 -0.11 -23.88
N ASP A 268 13.80 0.42 -24.91
CA ASP A 268 14.42 1.36 -25.85
C ASP A 268 14.95 2.61 -25.15
N LEU A 269 16.03 3.20 -25.69
CA LEU A 269 16.74 4.30 -25.07
C LEU A 269 15.87 5.56 -24.91
N LYS A 270 14.93 5.82 -25.83
CA LYS A 270 14.05 7.00 -25.77
C LYS A 270 13.04 6.85 -24.62
N THR A 271 12.38 5.70 -24.52
CA THR A 271 11.46 5.37 -23.42
C THR A 271 12.18 5.41 -22.07
N ARG A 272 13.40 4.89 -21.98
CA ARG A 272 14.22 5.00 -20.76
C ARG A 272 14.52 6.45 -20.37
N LYS A 273 14.84 7.32 -21.33
CA LYS A 273 15.05 8.76 -21.07
C LYS A 273 13.77 9.41 -20.54
N LEU A 274 12.61 9.09 -21.12
CA LEU A 274 11.31 9.57 -20.65
C LEU A 274 11.01 9.09 -19.23
N LEU A 275 11.25 7.82 -18.93
CA LEU A 275 11.06 7.23 -17.60
C LEU A 275 12.06 7.76 -16.57
N ALA A 276 13.33 7.90 -16.92
CA ALA A 276 14.34 8.48 -16.05
C ALA A 276 13.98 9.94 -15.70
N ARG A 277 13.51 10.70 -16.68
CA ARG A 277 12.96 12.03 -16.43
C ARG A 277 11.73 11.98 -15.54
N TYR A 278 10.78 11.09 -15.82
CA TYR A 278 9.58 10.91 -15.02
C TYR A 278 9.93 10.69 -13.54
N TRP A 279 10.87 9.79 -13.26
CA TRP A 279 11.33 9.50 -11.91
C TRP A 279 12.10 10.64 -11.26
N ARG A 280 13.01 11.29 -12.00
CA ARG A 280 13.71 12.48 -11.52
C ARG A 280 12.72 13.58 -11.14
N ASN A 281 11.75 13.84 -12.00
CA ASN A 281 10.72 14.84 -11.81
C ASN A 281 9.85 14.51 -10.59
N MET A 282 9.41 13.25 -10.45
CA MET A 282 8.72 12.79 -9.25
C MET A 282 9.60 13.04 -8.01
N LEU A 283 10.84 12.55 -7.99
CA LEU A 283 11.75 12.68 -6.85
C LEU A 283 11.93 14.14 -6.42
N LEU A 284 12.24 15.04 -7.37
CA LEU A 284 12.44 16.45 -7.08
C LEU A 284 11.15 17.13 -6.61
N SER A 285 10.02 16.85 -7.26
CA SER A 285 8.74 17.45 -6.91
C SER A 285 8.26 16.97 -5.54
N PHE A 286 8.37 15.67 -5.26
CA PHE A 286 8.00 15.12 -3.96
C PHE A 286 8.93 15.57 -2.87
N PHE A 287 10.24 15.48 -3.07
CA PHE A 287 11.19 15.93 -2.05
C PHE A 287 11.02 17.42 -1.77
N GLY A 288 10.89 18.25 -2.81
CA GLY A 288 10.62 19.68 -2.66
C GLY A 288 9.31 19.96 -1.93
N PHE A 289 8.22 19.27 -2.30
CA PHE A 289 6.93 19.38 -1.61
C PHE A 289 6.99 18.94 -0.16
N ILE A 290 7.55 17.74 0.11
CA ILE A 290 7.70 17.19 1.46
C ILE A 290 8.56 18.10 2.33
N ALA A 291 9.69 18.58 1.80
CA ALA A 291 10.60 19.47 2.51
C ALA A 291 9.95 20.81 2.82
N THR A 292 9.31 21.42 1.83
CA THR A 292 8.65 22.73 2.00
C THR A 292 7.47 22.63 2.95
N ALA A 293 6.59 21.65 2.76
CA ALA A 293 5.41 21.45 3.62
C ALA A 293 5.82 21.04 5.04
N GLY A 294 6.78 20.12 5.18
CA GLY A 294 7.34 19.70 6.46
C GLY A 294 7.94 20.89 7.21
N PHE A 295 8.82 21.65 6.58
CA PHE A 295 9.44 22.82 7.20
C PHE A 295 8.42 23.91 7.54
N ALA A 296 7.43 24.17 6.68
CA ALA A 296 6.37 25.14 6.97
C ALA A 296 5.54 24.75 8.20
N LEU A 297 5.27 23.45 8.40
CA LEU A 297 4.47 22.94 9.50
C LEU A 297 5.25 22.80 10.81
N THR A 298 6.49 22.32 10.76
CA THR A 298 7.25 21.91 11.96
C THR A 298 8.54 22.69 12.19
N ARG A 299 8.98 23.51 11.21
CA ARG A 299 10.31 24.14 11.17
C ARG A 299 11.46 23.14 11.18
N LYS A 300 11.19 21.89 10.82
CA LYS A 300 12.18 20.83 10.67
C LYS A 300 12.19 20.31 9.25
N TRP A 301 13.36 19.86 8.83
CA TRP A 301 13.49 19.16 7.57
C TRP A 301 13.00 17.72 7.69
N PRO A 302 12.50 17.11 6.60
CA PRO A 302 11.95 15.76 6.63
C PRO A 302 12.94 14.70 7.12
N TRP A 303 14.24 14.87 6.86
CA TRP A 303 15.29 13.94 7.31
C TRP A 303 15.54 13.97 8.82
N GLU A 304 15.01 14.98 9.53
CA GLU A 304 15.02 15.06 10.99
C GLU A 304 13.81 14.33 11.62
N ASN A 305 12.90 13.79 10.81
CA ASN A 305 11.84 12.91 11.30
C ASN A 305 12.44 11.57 11.76
N GLU A 306 11.59 10.76 12.39
CA GLU A 306 11.92 9.38 12.78
C GLU A 306 12.44 8.54 11.60
N PRO A 307 13.26 7.49 11.86
CA PRO A 307 13.90 6.68 10.82
C PRO A 307 12.97 6.17 9.70
N GLU A 308 11.76 5.70 10.04
CA GLU A 308 10.76 5.23 9.06
C GLU A 308 10.02 6.35 8.32
N HIS A 309 10.20 7.59 8.74
CA HIS A 309 9.42 8.76 8.36
C HIS A 309 10.26 9.90 7.77
N LYS A 310 11.54 9.64 7.42
CA LYS A 310 12.48 10.63 6.86
C LYS A 310 12.03 11.31 5.55
N MET A 311 11.04 10.74 4.88
CA MET A 311 10.46 11.27 3.63
C MET A 311 8.99 11.65 3.80
N ASP A 312 8.49 11.67 5.04
CA ASP A 312 7.09 11.94 5.33
C ASP A 312 6.92 13.39 5.80
N ILE A 313 5.71 13.93 5.72
CA ILE A 313 5.41 15.27 6.26
C ILE A 313 4.85 15.06 7.66
N ASP A 314 5.53 15.62 8.67
CA ASP A 314 5.03 15.63 10.06
C ASP A 314 3.86 16.62 10.17
N ILE A 315 2.66 16.08 10.36
CA ILE A 315 1.41 16.83 10.52
C ILE A 315 0.97 16.89 11.99
N THR A 316 1.84 16.49 12.92
CA THR A 316 1.57 16.52 14.37
C THR A 316 1.02 17.88 14.84
N PRO A 317 1.57 19.04 14.42
CA PRO A 317 1.02 20.34 14.85
C PRO A 317 -0.43 20.57 14.43
N ILE A 318 -0.87 19.97 13.33
CA ILE A 318 -2.28 20.03 12.91
C ILE A 318 -3.08 19.04 13.75
N MET A 319 -2.63 17.79 13.83
CA MET A 319 -3.35 16.71 14.48
C MET A 319 -3.66 16.99 15.95
N VAL A 320 -2.71 17.53 16.72
CA VAL A 320 -2.94 17.83 18.15
C VAL A 320 -4.04 18.87 18.39
N ARG A 321 -4.36 19.70 17.38
CA ARG A 321 -5.41 20.73 17.47
C ARG A 321 -6.79 20.21 17.07
N LEU A 322 -6.87 19.02 16.49
CA LEU A 322 -8.14 18.46 16.02
C LEU A 322 -8.91 17.83 17.19
N PRO A 323 -10.24 17.98 17.24
CA PRO A 323 -11.04 17.53 18.38
C PRO A 323 -11.12 16.00 18.50
N TRP A 324 -10.89 15.27 17.42
CA TRP A 324 -10.91 13.80 17.41
C TRP A 324 -9.57 13.15 17.79
N THR A 325 -8.52 13.93 18.01
CA THR A 325 -7.24 13.40 18.49
C THR A 325 -7.34 13.11 19.97
N SER A 326 -7.00 11.89 20.40
CA SER A 326 -7.15 11.48 21.80
C SER A 326 -6.25 12.30 22.73
N GLU A 327 -6.73 12.63 23.92
CA GLU A 327 -5.94 13.35 24.93
C GLU A 327 -4.68 12.58 25.34
N ALA A 328 -4.76 11.24 25.34
CA ALA A 328 -3.59 10.39 25.56
C ALA A 328 -2.53 10.61 24.48
N ASP A 329 -2.91 10.60 23.20
CA ASP A 329 -1.95 10.84 22.11
C ASP A 329 -1.38 12.27 22.15
N LYS A 330 -2.20 13.28 22.54
CA LYS A 330 -1.73 14.66 22.74
C LYS A 330 -0.71 14.76 23.87
N LYS A 331 -1.04 14.20 25.05
CA LYS A 331 -0.19 14.25 26.26
C LYS A 331 1.11 13.47 26.08
N ASN A 332 1.04 12.33 25.41
CA ASN A 332 2.21 11.51 25.12
C ASN A 332 3.04 12.07 23.95
N GLY A 333 2.64 13.19 23.33
CA GLY A 333 3.41 13.79 22.24
C GLY A 333 3.57 12.87 21.03
N ARG A 334 2.58 12.00 20.76
CA ARG A 334 2.62 11.08 19.63
C ARG A 334 2.79 11.84 18.32
N ARG A 335 3.52 11.28 17.37
CA ARG A 335 3.73 11.87 16.05
C ARG A 335 2.75 11.33 15.02
N TRP A 336 2.38 12.18 14.08
CA TRP A 336 1.57 11.82 12.91
C TRP A 336 2.23 12.31 11.64
N TYR A 337 2.28 11.42 10.66
CA TYR A 337 2.95 11.65 9.39
C TYR A 337 2.00 11.37 8.25
N ILE A 338 2.07 12.16 7.18
CA ILE A 338 1.46 11.82 5.89
C ILE A 338 2.53 11.40 4.89
N ARG A 339 2.18 10.44 4.03
CA ARG A 339 3.09 9.78 3.10
C ARG A 339 2.76 10.10 1.64
N PRO A 340 3.16 11.27 1.11
CA PRO A 340 3.09 11.52 -0.33
C PRO A 340 4.13 10.67 -1.08
N GLY A 341 4.02 10.63 -2.40
CA GLY A 341 4.90 9.88 -3.29
C GLY A 341 4.62 8.38 -3.26
N LYS A 342 3.35 7.96 -3.18
CA LYS A 342 3.00 6.54 -3.03
C LYS A 342 3.52 5.74 -4.21
N GLN A 343 3.34 6.23 -5.44
CA GLN A 343 3.78 5.51 -6.64
C GLN A 343 5.30 5.28 -6.65
N PHE A 344 6.10 6.29 -6.26
CA PHE A 344 7.55 6.17 -6.11
C PHE A 344 7.95 5.16 -5.05
N ARG A 345 7.33 5.24 -3.86
CA ARG A 345 7.64 4.34 -2.76
C ARG A 345 7.27 2.89 -3.06
N GLU A 346 6.13 2.66 -3.72
CA GLU A 346 5.73 1.31 -4.13
C GLU A 346 6.77 0.68 -5.04
N VAL A 347 7.29 1.42 -6.02
CA VAL A 347 8.37 0.94 -6.91
C VAL A 347 9.64 0.58 -6.12
N THR A 348 10.09 1.44 -5.20
CA THR A 348 11.25 1.10 -4.36
C THR A 348 11.01 -0.13 -3.49
N ARG A 349 9.78 -0.29 -2.97
CA ARG A 349 9.42 -1.42 -2.12
C ARG A 349 9.28 -2.72 -2.91
N TYR A 350 8.90 -2.68 -4.19
CA TYR A 350 8.86 -3.89 -5.03
C TYR A 350 10.27 -4.49 -5.16
N LEU A 351 11.30 -3.64 -5.12
CA LEU A 351 12.69 -4.05 -5.19
C LEU A 351 13.24 -4.49 -3.83
N SER A 352 12.92 -3.76 -2.75
CA SER A 352 13.50 -4.02 -1.43
C SER A 352 12.76 -5.07 -0.61
N SER A 353 11.44 -5.16 -0.76
CA SER A 353 10.54 -5.86 0.16
C SER A 353 9.28 -6.38 -0.56
N PRO A 354 9.42 -7.24 -1.58
CA PRO A 354 8.30 -7.67 -2.42
C PRO A 354 7.18 -8.35 -1.63
N VAL A 355 7.53 -9.15 -0.61
CA VAL A 355 6.57 -9.87 0.25
C VAL A 355 5.68 -8.91 1.04
N ASP A 356 6.25 -7.81 1.55
CA ASP A 356 5.51 -6.83 2.35
C ASP A 356 4.49 -6.02 1.54
N ILE A 357 4.64 -5.99 0.21
CA ILE A 357 3.66 -5.34 -0.67
C ILE A 357 2.45 -6.23 -0.93
N ILE A 358 2.61 -7.55 -0.97
CA ILE A 358 1.56 -8.46 -1.45
C ILE A 358 0.31 -8.29 -0.58
N GLY A 359 0.46 -8.35 0.74
CA GLY A 359 -0.67 -8.29 1.66
C GLY A 359 -1.50 -7.00 1.56
N PRO A 360 -0.92 -5.80 1.65
CA PRO A 360 -1.67 -4.55 1.47
C PRO A 360 -2.30 -4.39 0.07
N LYS A 361 -1.81 -5.09 -0.94
CA LYS A 361 -2.36 -5.10 -2.31
C LYS A 361 -3.42 -6.16 -2.54
N MET A 362 -3.62 -7.10 -1.60
CA MET A 362 -4.69 -8.08 -1.70
C MET A 362 -6.06 -7.40 -1.73
N SER A 363 -7.02 -8.02 -2.42
CA SER A 363 -8.40 -7.56 -2.42
C SER A 363 -9.03 -7.69 -1.01
N PRO A 364 -10.14 -6.99 -0.73
CA PRO A 364 -10.92 -7.19 0.49
C PRO A 364 -11.35 -8.65 0.70
N LEU A 365 -11.75 -9.36 -0.36
CA LEU A 365 -12.13 -10.77 -0.26
C LEU A 365 -10.93 -11.62 0.20
N MET A 366 -9.75 -11.37 -0.35
CA MET A 366 -8.54 -12.06 0.07
C MET A 366 -8.04 -11.66 1.45
N HIS A 367 -8.24 -10.40 1.85
CA HIS A 367 -7.97 -9.99 3.23
C HIS A 367 -8.79 -10.82 4.19
N ILE A 368 -10.10 -10.91 3.95
CA ILE A 368 -11.00 -11.71 4.78
C ILE A 368 -10.53 -13.16 4.79
N PHE A 369 -10.30 -13.76 3.63
CA PHE A 369 -9.85 -15.15 3.54
C PHE A 369 -8.57 -15.42 4.35
N VAL A 370 -7.53 -14.59 4.17
CA VAL A 370 -6.26 -14.71 4.90
C VAL A 370 -6.46 -14.47 6.39
N GLU A 371 -7.23 -13.45 6.78
CA GLU A 371 -7.51 -13.14 8.19
C GLU A 371 -8.29 -14.24 8.89
N GLN A 372 -9.26 -14.86 8.21
CA GLN A 372 -10.05 -15.95 8.77
C GLN A 372 -9.21 -17.21 8.99
N ILE A 373 -8.30 -17.54 8.06
CA ILE A 373 -7.45 -18.74 8.13
C ILE A 373 -6.30 -18.57 9.10
N THR A 374 -5.59 -17.45 8.97
CA THR A 374 -4.33 -17.25 9.69
C THR A 374 -4.55 -16.62 11.06
N GLY A 375 -5.71 -15.97 11.27
CA GLY A 375 -5.94 -15.16 12.45
C GLY A 375 -5.07 -13.91 12.52
N HIS A 376 -4.40 -13.54 11.43
CA HIS A 376 -3.52 -12.37 11.34
C HIS A 376 -4.01 -11.42 10.24
N GLN A 377 -3.81 -10.12 10.47
CA GLN A 377 -4.14 -9.09 9.49
C GLN A 377 -3.33 -9.28 8.20
N ALA A 378 -4.02 -9.30 7.05
CA ALA A 378 -3.37 -9.50 5.77
C ALA A 378 -2.35 -8.38 5.46
N GLY A 379 -1.08 -8.77 5.25
CA GLY A 379 0.03 -7.83 5.03
C GLY A 379 0.66 -7.25 6.28
N GLN A 380 0.22 -7.69 7.46
CA GLN A 380 0.77 -7.32 8.74
C GLN A 380 0.84 -8.57 9.63
N TRP A 381 1.72 -9.52 9.26
CA TRP A 381 1.85 -10.84 9.90
C TRP A 381 2.11 -10.82 11.42
N GLY A 382 2.42 -9.66 12.02
CA GLY A 382 2.55 -9.50 13.47
C GLY A 382 1.28 -9.02 14.19
N TRP A 383 0.21 -8.71 13.46
CA TRP A 383 -1.04 -8.19 14.01
C TRP A 383 -2.10 -9.28 14.04
N GLU A 384 -2.17 -9.96 15.18
CA GLU A 384 -3.23 -10.91 15.50
C GLU A 384 -4.60 -10.22 15.53
N MET A 385 -5.58 -10.88 14.93
CA MET A 385 -6.97 -10.47 14.95
C MET A 385 -7.56 -10.64 16.36
N PRO A 386 -8.60 -9.87 16.73
CA PRO A 386 -9.14 -9.89 18.09
C PRO A 386 -9.51 -11.30 18.60
N TRP A 387 -10.11 -12.12 17.73
CA TRP A 387 -10.51 -13.49 18.06
C TRP A 387 -9.34 -14.45 18.34
N VAL A 388 -8.11 -14.13 17.91
CA VAL A 388 -6.94 -14.92 18.26
C VAL A 388 -6.43 -14.57 19.65
N ARG A 389 -6.49 -13.28 20.02
CA ARG A 389 -5.97 -12.79 21.29
C ARG A 389 -6.80 -13.21 22.49
N ASP A 390 -8.10 -13.30 22.30
CA ASP A 390 -9.05 -13.53 23.39
C ASP A 390 -9.27 -15.04 23.67
N GLU A 391 -8.52 -15.94 23.00
CA GLU A 391 -8.65 -17.40 23.10
C GLU A 391 -10.10 -17.91 22.96
N LEU A 392 -10.93 -17.15 22.25
CA LEU A 392 -12.35 -17.39 22.14
C LEU A 392 -12.63 -18.63 21.27
N ARG A 393 -13.72 -19.34 21.60
CA ARG A 393 -14.21 -20.43 20.74
C ARG A 393 -14.84 -19.82 19.48
N TRP A 394 -14.74 -20.52 18.34
CA TRP A 394 -15.14 -19.99 17.02
C TRP A 394 -16.54 -19.33 16.98
N TYR A 395 -17.50 -19.87 17.73
CA TYR A 395 -18.89 -19.38 17.77
C TYR A 395 -19.05 -18.11 18.62
N GLN A 396 -18.19 -17.89 19.61
CA GLN A 396 -18.15 -16.69 20.43
C GLN A 396 -17.53 -15.50 19.66
N ASP A 397 -16.79 -15.80 18.58
CA ASP A 397 -16.12 -14.83 17.71
C ASP A 397 -16.93 -14.35 16.52
N ILE A 398 -18.14 -14.86 16.31
CA ILE A 398 -18.93 -14.52 15.12
C ILE A 398 -19.14 -12.99 15.03
N GLY A 399 -19.38 -12.33 16.17
CA GLY A 399 -19.50 -10.88 16.25
C GLY A 399 -18.23 -10.14 15.82
N THR A 400 -17.07 -10.50 16.38
CA THR A 400 -15.78 -9.83 16.07
C THR A 400 -15.35 -10.07 14.63
N ARG A 401 -15.59 -11.26 14.08
CA ARG A 401 -15.36 -11.60 12.66
C ARG A 401 -16.27 -10.80 11.73
N ILE A 402 -17.56 -10.66 12.05
CA ILE A 402 -18.49 -9.82 11.28
C ILE A 402 -18.03 -8.36 11.28
N VAL A 403 -17.65 -7.81 12.45
CA VAL A 403 -17.14 -6.43 12.55
C VAL A 403 -15.90 -6.25 11.66
N SER A 404 -14.94 -7.17 11.72
CA SER A 404 -13.74 -7.14 10.87
C SER A 404 -14.05 -7.20 9.37
N ILE A 405 -15.04 -8.00 8.96
CA ILE A 405 -15.53 -8.02 7.57
C ILE A 405 -16.16 -6.67 7.20
N MET A 406 -16.98 -6.10 8.08
CA MET A 406 -17.65 -4.81 7.86
C MET A 406 -16.65 -3.65 7.74
N GLU A 407 -15.54 -3.68 8.49
CA GLU A 407 -14.46 -2.69 8.37
C GLU A 407 -13.85 -2.64 6.96
N LYS A 408 -13.90 -3.74 6.20
CA LYS A 408 -13.42 -3.76 4.81
C LYS A 408 -14.28 -2.91 3.88
N PHE A 409 -15.54 -2.69 4.22
CA PHE A 409 -16.46 -1.79 3.51
C PHE A 409 -16.33 -0.33 3.94
N GLN A 410 -15.63 -0.05 5.04
CA GLN A 410 -15.39 1.33 5.44
C GLN A 410 -14.44 1.99 4.42
N PRO A 411 -14.85 3.11 3.81
CA PRO A 411 -13.97 3.87 2.93
C PRO A 411 -12.68 4.26 3.64
N PHE A 412 -11.54 4.16 2.94
CA PHE A 412 -10.24 4.50 3.51
C PHE A 412 -10.26 5.89 4.12
N ALA A 413 -10.92 6.83 3.44
CA ALA A 413 -11.06 8.22 3.87
C ALA A 413 -11.65 8.38 5.29
N PHE A 414 -12.45 7.41 5.76
CA PHE A 414 -13.05 7.40 7.10
C PHE A 414 -12.33 6.48 8.09
N ARG A 415 -11.37 5.68 7.63
CA ARG A 415 -10.51 4.92 8.55
C ARG A 415 -9.61 5.90 9.27
N GLY A 416 -9.32 5.68 10.56
CA GLY A 416 -8.48 6.54 11.41
C GLY A 416 -7.02 6.71 10.96
N ASN A 417 -6.67 6.26 9.75
CA ASN A 417 -5.36 6.29 9.12
C ASN A 417 -5.37 7.13 7.82
N ASN A 418 -6.31 8.06 7.66
CA ASN A 418 -6.29 9.04 6.57
C ASN A 418 -6.33 10.47 7.12
N PHE A 419 -5.58 11.36 6.45
CA PHE A 419 -5.58 12.78 6.73
C PHE A 419 -6.26 13.52 5.56
N ALA A 420 -7.22 14.39 5.90
CA ALA A 420 -7.97 15.22 4.96
C ALA A 420 -8.53 14.44 3.76
N PHE A 421 -9.01 13.20 3.99
CA PHE A 421 -9.56 12.28 2.97
C PHE A 421 -8.60 11.92 1.81
N THR A 422 -7.36 12.40 1.85
CA THR A 422 -6.42 12.39 0.71
C THR A 422 -5.22 11.51 0.99
N PHE A 423 -4.55 11.79 2.11
CA PHE A 423 -3.24 11.24 2.36
C PHE A 423 -3.31 10.09 3.36
N PRO A 424 -2.67 8.95 3.05
CA PRO A 424 -2.43 7.93 4.05
C PRO A 424 -1.66 8.56 5.21
N MET A 425 -2.28 8.49 6.39
CA MET A 425 -1.69 8.94 7.64
C MET A 425 -1.11 7.73 8.35
N SER A 426 0.13 7.85 8.77
CA SER A 426 0.79 6.90 9.65
C SER A 426 1.10 7.56 10.98
N ARG A 427 0.84 6.84 12.05
CA ARG A 427 1.34 7.22 13.37
C ARG A 427 2.84 6.88 13.44
N GLY A 428 3.58 7.70 14.19
CA GLY A 428 4.99 7.47 14.49
C GLY A 428 5.22 6.19 15.29
N MET A 429 6.41 6.09 15.88
CA MET A 429 6.81 4.96 16.72
C MET A 429 5.75 4.66 17.78
N SER A 430 5.22 3.44 17.73
CA SER A 430 4.31 2.94 18.77
C SER A 430 5.07 2.04 19.73
N TRP A 431 4.51 1.82 20.93
CA TRP A 431 5.08 0.90 21.89
C TRP A 431 5.36 -0.49 21.26
N TYR A 432 4.40 -1.02 20.50
CA TYR A 432 4.55 -2.30 19.81
C TYR A 432 5.68 -2.29 18.77
N LYS A 433 5.75 -1.24 17.93
CA LYS A 433 6.80 -1.12 16.91
C LYS A 433 8.18 -1.02 17.54
N ALA A 434 8.32 -0.21 18.59
CA ALA A 434 9.59 -0.04 19.29
C ALA A 434 10.01 -1.34 19.98
N GLN A 435 9.10 -1.99 20.71
CA GLN A 435 9.37 -3.28 21.34
C GLN A 435 9.81 -4.30 20.28
N LYS A 436 9.09 -4.41 19.16
CA LYS A 436 9.41 -5.36 18.09
C LYS A 436 10.79 -5.06 17.47
N ALA A 437 11.09 -3.80 17.21
CA ALA A 437 12.39 -3.40 16.69
C ALA A 437 13.53 -3.70 17.68
N TYR A 438 13.32 -3.52 18.99
CA TYR A 438 14.27 -3.97 20.01
C TYR A 438 14.38 -5.48 20.08
N GLU A 439 13.28 -6.24 19.97
CA GLU A 439 13.34 -7.70 19.91
C GLU A 439 14.21 -8.16 18.74
N ASP A 440 14.05 -7.54 17.58
CA ASP A 440 14.81 -7.88 16.38
C ASP A 440 16.30 -7.51 16.54
N ILE A 441 16.62 -6.36 17.15
CA ILE A 441 18.01 -6.01 17.52
C ILE A 441 18.61 -7.03 18.48
N ILE A 442 17.90 -7.35 19.57
CA ILE A 442 18.38 -8.25 20.63
C ILE A 442 18.64 -9.63 20.05
N ARG A 443 17.70 -10.19 19.28
CA ARG A 443 17.88 -11.49 18.61
C ARG A 443 19.06 -11.48 17.67
N ALA A 444 19.22 -10.40 16.92
CA ALA A 444 20.30 -10.28 15.98
C ALA A 444 21.66 -10.15 16.73
N GLN A 445 21.72 -9.54 17.90
CA GLN A 445 22.93 -9.47 18.72
C GLN A 445 23.36 -10.83 19.28
N VAL A 446 22.40 -11.64 19.74
CA VAL A 446 22.68 -12.96 20.35
C VAL A 446 22.72 -14.12 19.34
N ASP A 447 22.17 -13.93 18.13
CA ASP A 447 22.23 -14.89 17.02
C ASP A 447 22.74 -14.21 15.75
N PRO A 448 24.08 -14.17 15.53
CA PRO A 448 24.69 -13.51 14.37
C PRO A 448 24.24 -14.08 13.03
N SER A 449 23.83 -15.36 12.99
CA SER A 449 23.31 -16.00 11.78
C SER A 449 21.98 -15.38 11.35
N LEU A 450 21.18 -14.94 12.33
CA LEU A 450 19.95 -14.19 12.14
C LEU A 450 20.25 -12.72 11.78
N PHE A 451 21.27 -12.11 12.40
CA PHE A 451 21.67 -10.71 12.13
C PHE A 451 21.99 -10.47 10.67
N LYS A 452 22.85 -11.31 10.09
CA LYS A 452 23.27 -11.17 8.69
C LYS A 452 22.09 -11.32 7.71
N ARG A 453 21.05 -12.05 8.12
CA ARG A 453 19.81 -12.24 7.34
C ARG A 453 18.81 -11.09 7.55
N LEU A 454 18.63 -10.62 8.77
CA LEU A 454 17.62 -9.62 9.12
C LEU A 454 18.10 -8.18 8.87
N MET A 455 19.39 -7.90 9.09
CA MET A 455 19.94 -6.54 9.06
C MET A 455 21.33 -6.48 8.42
N PRO A 456 21.47 -6.84 7.13
CA PRO A 456 22.75 -6.77 6.45
C PRO A 456 23.29 -5.32 6.44
N GLY A 457 24.50 -5.13 6.99
CA GLY A 457 25.26 -3.88 6.90
C GLY A 457 24.80 -2.72 7.80
N ARG A 458 24.00 -2.99 8.85
CA ARG A 458 23.64 -1.97 9.85
C ARG A 458 24.35 -2.21 11.18
N ASP A 459 24.73 -1.14 11.86
CA ASP A 459 25.25 -1.17 13.23
C ASP A 459 24.06 -1.25 14.21
N ALA A 460 24.07 -2.28 15.07
CA ALA A 460 23.03 -2.53 16.05
C ALA A 460 22.91 -1.40 17.07
N GLU A 461 24.02 -0.78 17.46
CA GLU A 461 24.03 0.34 18.40
C GLU A 461 23.39 1.57 17.78
N ARG A 462 23.76 1.91 16.55
CA ARG A 462 23.14 3.01 15.81
C ARG A 462 21.64 2.79 15.62
N LEU A 463 21.21 1.58 15.28
CA LEU A 463 19.78 1.29 15.12
C LEU A 463 19.03 1.39 16.46
N ARG A 464 19.65 0.96 17.56
CA ARG A 464 19.10 1.14 18.89
C ARG A 464 18.92 2.63 19.22
N GLU A 465 19.93 3.45 18.97
CA GLU A 465 19.85 4.91 19.17
C GLU A 465 18.73 5.54 18.34
N GLU A 466 18.61 5.13 17.07
CA GLU A 466 17.53 5.56 16.18
C GLU A 466 16.13 5.20 16.72
N ILE A 467 15.97 4.01 17.32
CA ILE A 467 14.70 3.60 17.94
C ILE A 467 14.48 4.35 19.26
N ASP A 468 15.52 4.53 20.09
CA ASP A 468 15.44 5.27 21.34
C ASP A 468 14.93 6.71 21.08
N ASP A 469 15.51 7.38 20.09
CA ASP A 469 15.11 8.73 19.71
C ASP A 469 13.69 8.77 19.14
N ALA A 470 13.33 7.79 18.29
CA ALA A 470 11.98 7.69 17.77
C ALA A 470 10.94 7.43 18.87
N ALA A 471 11.26 6.58 19.86
CA ALA A 471 10.38 6.29 20.98
C ALA A 471 10.18 7.55 21.86
N ARG A 472 11.27 8.27 22.16
CA ARG A 472 11.22 9.54 22.91
C ARG A 472 10.41 10.60 22.17
N LEU A 473 10.55 10.71 20.85
CA LEU A 473 9.77 11.65 20.03
C LEU A 473 8.26 11.37 20.07
N ASN A 474 7.85 10.17 20.47
CA ASN A 474 6.46 9.73 20.66
C ASN A 474 6.09 9.57 22.15
N GLY A 475 6.89 10.13 23.06
CA GLY A 475 6.69 10.08 24.52
C GLY A 475 6.68 8.69 25.12
N LEU A 476 7.42 7.77 24.52
CA LEU A 476 7.68 6.44 25.06
C LEU A 476 9.02 6.43 25.79
N GLU A 477 9.16 5.60 26.82
CA GLU A 477 10.41 5.41 27.56
C GLU A 477 11.22 4.24 26.96
N PRO A 478 12.35 4.50 26.27
CA PRO A 478 13.14 3.47 25.57
C PRO A 478 13.60 2.32 26.47
N ASP A 479 14.01 2.63 27.70
CA ASP A 479 14.55 1.64 28.63
C ASP A 479 13.51 0.60 29.04
N ASP A 480 12.25 1.01 29.19
CA ASP A 480 11.17 0.09 29.57
C ASP A 480 10.76 -0.78 28.38
N LEU A 481 10.72 -0.19 27.18
CA LEU A 481 10.53 -0.93 25.93
C LEU A 481 11.62 -1.98 25.70
N TYR A 482 12.88 -1.61 25.91
CA TYR A 482 14.02 -2.53 25.77
C TYR A 482 13.95 -3.67 26.80
N LYS A 483 13.63 -3.39 28.07
CA LYS A 483 13.44 -4.43 29.09
C LYS A 483 12.32 -5.40 28.73
N GLN A 484 11.20 -4.88 28.24
CA GLN A 484 10.05 -5.70 27.82
C GLN A 484 10.38 -6.54 26.59
N ALA A 485 11.08 -5.96 25.60
CA ALA A 485 11.60 -6.69 24.45
C ALA A 485 12.55 -7.82 24.88
N ASN A 486 13.53 -7.52 25.75
CA ASN A 486 14.46 -8.52 26.28
C ASN A 486 13.73 -9.65 27.02
N THR A 487 12.74 -9.31 27.84
CA THR A 487 11.90 -10.30 28.55
C THR A 487 11.17 -11.22 27.56
N LYS A 488 10.63 -10.66 26.48
CA LYS A 488 9.91 -11.42 25.46
C LYS A 488 10.83 -12.31 24.63
N VAL A 489 12.00 -11.81 24.21
CA VAL A 489 13.02 -12.62 23.52
C VAL A 489 13.49 -13.76 24.41
N ARG A 490 13.80 -13.51 25.69
CA ARG A 490 14.13 -14.56 26.66
C ARG A 490 13.03 -15.61 26.80
N THR A 491 11.78 -15.16 26.86
CA THR A 491 10.62 -16.06 27.03
C THR A 491 10.50 -17.02 25.84
N GLN A 492 10.79 -16.54 24.63
CA GLN A 492 10.82 -17.38 23.43
C GLN A 492 11.96 -18.39 23.48
N TYR A 493 13.18 -17.95 23.81
CA TYR A 493 14.33 -18.85 23.93
C TYR A 493 14.16 -19.88 25.06
N TYR A 494 13.48 -19.56 26.17
CA TYR A 494 13.10 -20.58 27.15
C TYR A 494 12.22 -21.66 26.51
N GLY A 495 11.21 -21.27 25.72
CA GLY A 495 10.34 -22.23 25.02
C GLY A 495 11.08 -23.05 23.96
N GLU A 496 12.05 -22.46 23.25
CA GLU A 496 12.90 -23.19 22.31
C GLU A 496 13.83 -24.18 23.03
N MET A 497 14.45 -23.76 24.14
CA MET A 497 15.32 -24.62 24.94
C MET A 497 14.58 -25.87 25.44
N TYR A 498 13.36 -25.70 25.97
CA TYR A 498 12.58 -26.83 26.48
C TYR A 498 12.08 -27.75 25.36
N ARG A 499 11.71 -27.22 24.19
CA ARG A 499 11.39 -28.04 23.00
C ARG A 499 12.61 -28.80 22.49
N ALA A 500 13.79 -28.20 22.54
CA ALA A 500 15.04 -28.85 22.17
C ALA A 500 15.42 -29.96 23.16
N LEU A 501 15.19 -29.75 24.47
CA LEU A 501 15.38 -30.76 25.51
C LEU A 501 14.43 -31.94 25.33
N GLU A 502 13.14 -31.69 25.09
CA GLU A 502 12.15 -32.73 24.82
C GLU A 502 12.52 -33.56 23.57
N GLY A 503 13.04 -32.89 22.53
CA GLY A 503 13.56 -33.53 21.33
C GLY A 503 14.98 -34.10 21.44
N GLN A 504 15.60 -34.10 22.63
CA GLN A 504 16.97 -34.57 22.89
C GLN A 504 18.05 -33.92 22.00
N LYS A 505 17.84 -32.68 21.55
CA LYS A 505 18.77 -31.92 20.68
C LYS A 505 19.80 -31.14 21.50
N MET A 506 20.71 -31.85 22.17
CA MET A 506 21.59 -31.25 23.19
C MET A 506 22.48 -30.10 22.68
N GLY A 507 22.98 -30.16 21.44
CA GLY A 507 23.74 -29.05 20.86
C GLY A 507 22.92 -27.77 20.65
N GLU A 508 21.61 -27.91 20.41
CA GLU A 508 20.70 -26.76 20.33
C GLU A 508 20.39 -26.20 21.72
N VAL A 509 20.26 -27.07 22.73
CA VAL A 509 20.07 -26.66 24.13
C VAL A 509 21.25 -25.84 24.64
N GLU A 510 22.49 -26.28 24.39
CA GLU A 510 23.70 -25.58 24.81
C GLU A 510 23.81 -24.20 24.14
N ARG A 511 23.59 -24.13 22.83
CA ARG A 511 23.54 -22.87 22.08
C ARG A 511 22.49 -21.91 22.66
N ILE A 512 21.29 -22.40 22.96
CA ILE A 512 20.22 -21.57 23.52
C ILE A 512 20.55 -21.15 24.97
N ALA A 513 21.20 -21.99 25.76
CA ALA A 513 21.62 -21.65 27.12
C ALA A 513 22.67 -20.52 27.13
N GLU A 514 23.60 -20.51 26.17
CA GLU A 514 24.55 -19.41 25.95
C GLU A 514 23.80 -18.11 25.61
N ILE A 515 22.88 -18.15 24.63
CA ILE A 515 22.04 -17.01 24.27
C ILE A 515 21.26 -16.48 25.48
N LEU A 516 20.62 -17.37 26.24
CA LEU A 516 19.87 -16.99 27.43
C LEU A 516 20.77 -16.33 28.48
N SER A 517 22.00 -16.81 28.66
CA SER A 517 23.00 -16.20 29.54
C SER A 517 23.36 -14.78 29.10
N GLU A 518 23.59 -14.56 27.80
CA GLU A 518 23.84 -13.22 27.23
C GLU A 518 22.66 -12.26 27.44
N LEU A 519 21.44 -12.76 27.35
CA LEU A 519 20.21 -12.01 27.64
C LEU A 519 20.00 -11.74 29.16
N GLY A 520 20.90 -12.22 30.01
CA GLY A 520 20.88 -12.05 31.46
C GLY A 520 19.97 -13.04 32.18
N ALA A 521 19.65 -14.19 31.58
CA ALA A 521 18.99 -15.28 32.28
C ALA A 521 19.96 -15.95 33.27
N THR A 522 19.43 -16.36 34.41
CA THR A 522 20.13 -17.16 35.42
C THR A 522 19.47 -18.54 35.53
N ARG A 523 20.16 -19.50 36.18
CA ARG A 523 19.60 -20.81 36.53
C ARG A 523 18.24 -20.68 37.22
N ALA A 524 18.13 -19.77 38.19
CA ALA A 524 16.86 -19.50 38.88
C ALA A 524 15.75 -19.02 37.94
N THR A 525 16.05 -18.16 36.96
CA THR A 525 15.04 -17.71 35.98
C THR A 525 14.65 -18.81 34.99
N VAL A 526 15.58 -19.68 34.61
CA VAL A 526 15.32 -20.87 33.81
C VAL A 526 14.37 -21.78 34.57
N ARG A 527 14.72 -22.18 35.81
CA ARG A 527 13.87 -22.98 36.69
C ARG A 527 12.45 -22.44 36.80
N SER A 528 12.32 -21.17 37.16
CA SER A 528 11.04 -20.51 37.30
C SER A 528 10.24 -20.49 35.98
N SER A 529 10.90 -20.42 34.82
CA SER A 529 10.23 -20.55 33.53
C SER A 529 9.77 -21.97 33.25
N GLY A 530 10.56 -22.98 33.60
CA GLY A 530 10.19 -24.38 33.42
C GLY A 530 8.98 -24.76 34.29
N GLU A 531 9.01 -24.34 35.57
CA GLU A 531 7.91 -24.56 36.52
C GLU A 531 6.59 -23.95 36.02
N ARG A 532 6.62 -22.69 35.56
CA ARG A 532 5.42 -22.03 34.98
C ARG A 532 4.89 -22.71 33.72
N ARG A 533 5.73 -23.43 32.98
CA ARG A 533 5.38 -24.12 31.74
C ARG A 533 4.98 -25.59 31.98
N GLY A 534 5.01 -26.07 33.22
CA GLY A 534 4.73 -27.47 33.54
C GLY A 534 5.80 -28.44 33.01
N VAL A 535 7.03 -27.95 32.80
CA VAL A 535 8.14 -28.80 32.35
C VAL A 535 8.54 -29.76 33.47
N PRO A 536 8.81 -31.05 33.19
CA PRO A 536 9.21 -32.00 34.23
C PRO A 536 10.47 -31.56 34.99
N PRO A 537 10.55 -31.76 36.32
CA PRO A 537 11.66 -31.29 37.15
C PRO A 537 13.05 -31.74 36.69
N GLU A 538 13.15 -32.94 36.12
CA GLU A 538 14.38 -33.49 35.56
C GLU A 538 14.87 -32.70 34.34
N GLN A 539 13.97 -32.30 33.44
CA GLN A 539 14.31 -31.46 32.29
C GLN A 539 14.67 -30.03 32.73
N ILE A 540 14.02 -29.54 33.78
CA ILE A 540 14.38 -28.25 34.38
C ILE A 540 15.80 -28.30 34.93
N ARG A 541 16.13 -29.35 35.70
CA ARG A 541 17.47 -29.54 36.27
C ARG A 541 18.52 -29.66 35.18
N GLU A 542 18.22 -30.40 34.11
CA GLU A 542 19.11 -30.51 32.95
C GLU A 542 19.33 -29.14 32.31
N ALA A 543 18.28 -28.35 32.07
CA ALA A 543 18.38 -26.99 31.55
C ALA A 543 19.25 -26.09 32.45
N GLU A 544 19.11 -26.17 33.77
CA GLU A 544 19.92 -25.42 34.73
C GLU A 544 21.40 -25.80 34.67
N LEU A 545 21.72 -27.08 34.48
CA LEU A 545 23.09 -27.57 34.38
C LEU A 545 23.79 -27.06 33.11
N ARG A 546 23.03 -26.86 32.01
CA ARG A 546 23.54 -26.31 30.74
C ARG A 546 23.75 -24.81 30.76
N MET A 547 23.18 -24.09 31.73
CA MET A 547 23.47 -22.66 31.90
C MET A 547 24.94 -22.47 32.35
N PRO A 548 25.70 -21.58 31.68
CA PRO A 548 27.10 -21.30 32.01
C PRO A 548 27.31 -21.08 33.50
N ALA A 549 28.36 -21.69 34.06
CA ALA A 549 28.74 -21.53 35.47
C ALA A 549 29.40 -20.16 35.68
N GLY A 550 28.61 -19.10 35.64
CA GLY A 550 29.07 -17.75 35.89
C GLY A 550 27.87 -16.84 36.02
N ALA A 551 27.81 -16.05 37.10
CA ALA A 551 27.01 -14.84 37.05
C ALA A 551 27.47 -14.08 35.80
N PRO A 552 26.58 -13.66 34.89
CA PRO A 552 27.00 -12.90 33.73
C PRO A 552 27.90 -11.80 34.28
N SER A 553 29.17 -11.79 33.84
CA SER A 553 30.09 -10.72 34.22
C SER A 553 29.27 -9.46 34.04
N ARG A 554 29.10 -8.67 35.12
CA ARG A 554 28.22 -7.50 35.07
C ARG A 554 28.78 -6.60 33.97
N GLY A 555 28.32 -6.80 32.74
CA GLY A 555 28.77 -6.09 31.56
C GLY A 555 28.63 -4.63 31.94
N ARG A 556 29.77 -3.93 31.93
CA ARG A 556 29.98 -2.56 32.44
C ARG A 556 28.64 -1.90 32.73
N ARG A 557 28.20 -1.92 33.99
CA ARG A 557 27.01 -1.15 34.40
C ARG A 557 27.22 0.25 33.85
N ARG A 558 26.47 0.64 32.81
CA ARG A 558 26.45 2.05 32.39
C ARG A 558 26.16 2.86 33.65
N PRO A 559 26.92 3.93 33.92
CA PRO A 559 26.71 4.74 35.12
C PRO A 559 25.23 5.06 35.22
N ARG A 560 24.63 4.79 36.39
CA ARG A 560 23.22 5.09 36.63
C ARG A 560 23.01 6.55 36.24
N ALA A 561 22.15 6.80 35.25
CA ALA A 561 21.71 8.16 34.94
C ALA A 561 21.25 8.81 36.25
N ALA A 562 21.70 10.04 36.50
CA ALA A 562 21.37 10.77 37.71
C ALA A 562 19.85 10.72 37.92
N ARG A 563 19.42 10.29 39.12
CA ARG A 563 18.00 10.27 39.49
C ARG A 563 17.44 11.67 39.21
N ARG A 564 16.45 11.76 38.31
CA ARG A 564 15.69 13.00 38.12
C ARG A 564 15.14 13.43 39.49
N PRO A 565 15.22 14.72 39.84
CA PRO A 565 14.57 15.23 41.05
C PRO A 565 13.08 14.89 40.98
N ALA A 566 12.53 14.45 42.11
CA ALA A 566 11.11 14.16 42.24
C ALA A 566 10.33 15.40 41.78
N ARG A 567 9.44 15.22 40.78
CA ARG A 567 8.49 16.27 40.41
C ARG A 567 7.60 16.55 41.62
N ARG A 568 7.65 17.78 42.13
CA ARG A 568 6.64 18.33 43.05
C ARG A 568 5.34 18.57 42.32
#